data_AF-F3FRB5-F1
#
_entry.id   AF-F3FRB5-F1
#
_cell.length_a   1.000
_cell.length_b   1.000
_cell.length_c   1.000
_cell.angle_alpha   90.00
_cell.angle_beta   90.00
_cell.angle_gamma   90.00
#
_symmetry.space_group_name_H-M   'P 1'
#
loop_
_entity.id
_entity.type
_entity.pdbx_description
1 polymer ?
#
loop_
_entity_poly.entity_id
_entity_poly.type
_entity_poly.pdbx_seq_one_letter_code
_entity_poly.pdbx_strand_id
1 'polypeptide(L)'
;MYSKSKTSNKQYEIAHIYPLNPTPREVLLLANELRLSSDVDHLHNLIALCLLCHNEFDNPRTVEEYREMLKLKQGIIERNRQAKLMDDHQIEAEISKIIDALEKEIEGDVDLSLDPKKLDEKINETMSRLTTTRIKQNVSGYFSFVRKKLQLLEAESPNASTILSVQVKSFYLQQAKASNDQQAIFKNIVEWIRRRSNSSSSEASEIIVSFYIQNCEIFE
;
A
#
# COMPACT_ATOMS: atom_id res chain seq x y z
N MET A 1 7.70 -53.95 -0.65
CA MET A 1 8.23 -53.00 0.36
C MET A 1 7.74 -51.60 -0.01
N TYR A 2 6.76 -51.08 0.71
CA TYR A 2 6.27 -49.70 0.51
C TYR A 2 7.12 -48.76 1.37
N SER A 3 7.86 -47.84 0.74
CA SER A 3 8.52 -46.74 1.43
C SER A 3 7.55 -45.56 1.52
N LYS A 4 7.22 -45.14 2.76
CA LYS A 4 6.50 -43.88 2.97
C LYS A 4 7.43 -42.72 2.60
N SER A 5 6.90 -41.81 1.78
CA SER A 5 7.49 -40.51 1.45
C SER A 5 8.01 -39.80 2.71
N LYS A 6 9.26 -39.31 2.66
CA LYS A 6 9.87 -38.44 3.68
C LYS A 6 9.05 -37.14 3.79
N THR A 7 8.00 -37.17 4.59
CA THR A 7 7.35 -35.96 5.08
C THR A 7 8.30 -35.39 6.14
N SER A 8 8.80 -34.17 5.94
CA SER A 8 9.51 -33.46 6.99
C SER A 8 8.57 -33.35 8.20
N ASN A 9 8.96 -33.92 9.33
CA ASN A 9 8.17 -33.83 10.55
C ASN A 9 8.03 -32.35 10.92
N LYS A 10 6.80 -31.83 10.96
CA LYS A 10 6.54 -30.48 11.46
C LYS A 10 7.00 -30.43 12.92
N GLN A 11 7.89 -29.51 13.25
CA GLN A 11 8.44 -29.36 14.60
C GLN A 11 7.66 -28.32 15.44
N TYR A 12 6.40 -28.08 15.09
CA TYR A 12 5.53 -27.12 15.76
C TYR A 12 4.10 -27.64 15.83
N GLU A 13 3.37 -27.14 16.82
CA GLU A 13 1.96 -27.42 17.08
C GLU A 13 1.20 -26.10 17.27
N ILE A 14 -0.12 -26.14 17.07
CA ILE A 14 -1.00 -25.00 17.32
C ILE A 14 -1.52 -25.15 18.75
N ALA A 15 -1.28 -24.13 19.56
CA ALA A 15 -1.75 -24.01 20.92
C ALA A 15 -2.86 -22.95 21.00
N HIS A 16 -3.84 -23.18 21.87
CA HIS A 16 -4.79 -22.16 22.28
C HIS A 16 -4.19 -21.35 23.44
N ILE A 17 -4.10 -20.02 23.28
CA ILE A 17 -3.57 -19.12 24.30
C ILE A 17 -4.46 -19.17 25.53
N TYR A 18 -5.77 -18.95 25.36
CA TYR A 18 -6.79 -19.32 26.36
C TYR A 18 -7.26 -20.76 26.08
N PRO A 19 -7.27 -21.67 27.07
CA PRO A 19 -7.58 -23.09 26.82
C PRO A 19 -8.93 -23.28 26.12
N LEU A 20 -8.97 -24.18 25.14
CA LEU A 20 -10.21 -24.52 24.43
C LEU A 20 -11.26 -25.13 25.37
N ASN A 21 -10.81 -26.02 26.27
CA ASN A 21 -11.63 -26.68 27.29
C ASN A 21 -11.01 -26.45 28.68
N PRO A 22 -11.14 -25.24 29.26
CA PRO A 22 -10.47 -24.89 30.51
C PRO A 22 -11.03 -25.71 31.67
N THR A 23 -10.14 -26.25 32.48
CA THR A 23 -10.50 -26.89 33.75
C THR A 23 -11.05 -25.85 34.73
N PRO A 24 -11.83 -26.23 35.77
CA PRO A 24 -12.31 -25.28 36.78
C PRO A 24 -11.19 -24.47 37.44
N ARG A 25 -10.01 -25.07 37.59
CA ARG A 25 -8.81 -24.39 38.09
C ARG A 25 -8.33 -23.29 37.15
N GLU A 26 -8.26 -23.57 35.85
CA GLU A 26 -7.81 -22.59 34.85
C GLU A 26 -8.82 -21.45 34.66
N VAL A 27 -10.12 -21.75 34.75
CA VAL A 27 -11.17 -20.71 34.73
C VAL A 27 -10.98 -19.73 35.88
N LEU A 28 -10.69 -20.23 37.09
CA LEU A 28 -10.41 -19.37 38.25
C LEU A 28 -9.07 -18.63 38.11
N LEU A 29 -8.03 -19.32 37.65
CA LEU A 29 -6.69 -18.76 37.46
C LEU A 29 -6.69 -17.59 36.48
N LEU A 30 -7.44 -17.70 35.37
CA LEU A 30 -7.49 -16.73 34.28
C LEU A 30 -8.73 -15.83 34.33
N ALA A 31 -9.48 -15.81 35.43
CA ALA A 31 -10.76 -15.10 35.53
C ALA A 31 -10.66 -13.60 35.25
N ASN A 32 -9.54 -12.98 35.63
CA ASN A 32 -9.27 -11.55 35.49
C ASN A 32 -8.34 -11.21 34.31
N GLU A 33 -8.00 -12.21 33.49
CA GLU A 33 -7.07 -12.01 32.39
C GLU A 33 -7.80 -11.64 31.09
N LEU A 34 -7.14 -10.80 30.28
CA LEU A 34 -7.68 -10.34 29.00
C LEU A 34 -7.78 -11.50 28.02
N ARG A 35 -8.92 -11.65 27.35
CA ARG A 35 -9.06 -12.57 26.20
C ARG A 35 -9.02 -11.79 24.89
N LEU A 36 -8.29 -12.29 23.91
CA LEU A 36 -8.19 -11.67 22.58
C LEU A 36 -9.48 -11.79 21.76
N SER A 37 -10.37 -12.70 22.14
CA SER A 37 -11.69 -12.90 21.56
C SER A 37 -12.61 -13.50 22.62
N SER A 38 -13.92 -13.25 22.49
CA SER A 38 -14.94 -13.96 23.26
C SER A 38 -15.07 -15.43 22.85
N ASP A 39 -14.78 -15.72 21.58
CA ASP A 39 -14.74 -17.07 21.04
C ASP A 39 -13.36 -17.69 21.28
N VAL A 40 -13.35 -18.83 21.98
CA VAL A 40 -12.15 -19.56 22.36
C VAL A 40 -11.47 -20.24 21.17
N ASP A 41 -12.18 -20.51 20.06
CA ASP A 41 -11.59 -21.12 18.87
C ASP A 41 -11.23 -20.09 17.78
N HIS A 42 -11.35 -18.80 18.10
CA HIS A 42 -11.01 -17.72 17.18
C HIS A 42 -9.52 -17.74 16.81
N LEU A 43 -9.19 -17.39 15.56
CA LEU A 43 -7.81 -17.36 15.05
C LEU A 43 -6.85 -16.50 15.89
N HIS A 44 -7.37 -15.44 16.53
CA HIS A 44 -6.57 -14.61 17.44
C HIS A 44 -6.19 -15.31 18.74
N ASN A 45 -6.88 -16.38 19.13
CA ASN A 45 -6.54 -17.20 20.28
C ASN A 45 -5.55 -18.33 19.94
N LEU A 46 -5.23 -18.57 18.67
CA LEU A 46 -4.33 -19.63 18.22
C LEU A 46 -2.90 -19.12 18.05
N ILE A 47 -1.90 -19.87 18.50
CA ILE A 47 -0.48 -19.55 18.28
C ILE A 47 0.29 -20.82 17.92
N ALA A 48 1.21 -20.72 16.96
CA ALA A 48 2.09 -21.83 16.60
C ALA A 48 3.33 -21.81 17.49
N LEU A 49 3.55 -22.89 18.24
CA LEU A 49 4.68 -23.06 19.16
C LEU A 49 5.48 -24.30 18.77
N CYS A 50 6.78 -24.31 19.06
CA CYS A 50 7.54 -25.55 18.98
C CYS A 50 7.07 -26.54 20.05
N LEU A 51 7.36 -27.82 19.88
CA LEU A 51 6.91 -28.88 20.80
C LEU A 51 7.32 -28.64 22.26
N LEU A 52 8.51 -28.07 22.47
CA LEU A 52 9.02 -27.75 23.82
C LEU A 52 8.25 -26.59 24.45
N CYS A 53 8.10 -25.47 23.74
CA CYS A 53 7.37 -24.31 24.25
C CYS A 53 5.88 -24.60 24.44
N HIS A 54 5.28 -25.46 23.61
CA HIS A 54 3.89 -25.87 23.78
C HIS A 54 3.70 -26.64 25.09
N ASN A 55 4.60 -27.61 25.36
CA ASN A 55 4.53 -28.40 26.58
C ASN A 55 4.79 -27.56 27.84
N GLU A 56 5.79 -26.68 27.80
CA GLU A 56 6.11 -25.76 28.91
C GLU A 56 4.91 -24.87 29.25
N PHE A 57 4.26 -24.32 28.23
CA PHE A 57 3.11 -23.43 28.40
C PHE A 57 1.86 -24.10 29.00
N ASP A 58 1.58 -25.36 28.63
CA ASP A 58 0.37 -26.05 29.08
C ASP A 58 0.54 -26.76 30.44
N ASN A 59 1.77 -27.13 30.84
CA ASN A 59 2.01 -28.07 31.93
C ASN A 59 3.05 -27.61 32.99
N PRO A 60 2.65 -26.91 34.06
CA PRO A 60 1.33 -26.33 34.32
C PRO A 60 1.24 -24.89 33.85
N ARG A 61 0.09 -24.53 33.29
CA ARG A 61 -0.22 -23.16 32.92
C ARG A 61 -0.13 -22.16 34.08
N THR A 62 0.58 -21.05 33.85
CA THR A 62 0.68 -19.91 34.78
C THR A 62 0.05 -18.63 34.20
N VAL A 63 -0.23 -17.65 35.07
CA VAL A 63 -0.77 -16.34 34.63
C VAL A 63 0.31 -15.54 33.90
N GLU A 64 1.55 -15.66 34.36
CA GLU A 64 2.71 -14.99 33.81
C GLU A 64 2.97 -15.41 32.35
N GLU A 65 3.03 -16.72 32.09
CA GLU A 65 3.21 -17.26 30.74
C GLU A 65 2.00 -16.98 29.84
N TYR A 66 0.78 -17.00 30.39
CA TYR A 66 -0.43 -16.59 29.66
C TYR A 66 -0.31 -15.16 29.15
N ARG A 67 0.11 -14.21 30.00
CA ARG A 67 0.32 -12.80 29.61
C ARG A 67 1.45 -12.66 28.60
N GLU A 68 2.51 -13.46 28.70
CA GLU A 68 3.57 -13.47 27.70
C GLU A 68 3.06 -13.92 26.33
N MET A 69 2.29 -15.00 26.27
CA MET A 69 1.69 -15.49 25.01
C MET A 69 0.69 -14.48 24.43
N LEU A 70 -0.11 -13.82 25.26
CA LEU A 70 -0.97 -12.72 24.83
C LEU A 70 -0.15 -11.59 24.17
N LYS A 71 0.89 -11.12 24.85
CA LYS A 71 1.75 -10.04 24.35
C LYS A 71 2.41 -10.43 23.03
N LEU A 72 2.91 -11.66 22.93
CA LEU A 72 3.52 -12.19 21.72
C LEU A 72 2.52 -12.22 20.57
N LYS A 73 1.31 -12.74 20.81
CA LYS A 73 0.25 -12.81 19.79
C LYS A 73 -0.23 -11.44 19.36
N GLN A 74 -0.42 -10.50 20.29
CA GLN A 74 -0.73 -9.10 19.96
C GLN A 74 0.35 -8.49 19.06
N GLY A 75 1.63 -8.72 19.37
CA GLY A 75 2.74 -8.27 18.52
C GLY A 75 2.77 -8.94 17.13
N ILE A 76 2.32 -10.19 17.00
CA ILE A 76 2.16 -10.85 15.70
C ILE A 76 0.97 -10.25 14.92
N ILE A 77 -0.18 -10.07 15.56
CA ILE A 77 -1.37 -9.48 14.94
C ILE A 77 -1.04 -8.08 14.42
N GLU A 78 -0.38 -7.25 15.23
CA GLU A 78 0.00 -5.91 14.83
C GLU A 78 1.00 -5.92 13.67
N ARG A 79 2.05 -6.75 13.73
CA ARG A 79 2.99 -6.89 12.60
C ARG A 79 2.30 -7.35 11.32
N ASN A 80 1.37 -8.29 11.40
CA ASN A 80 0.61 -8.75 10.24
C ASN A 80 -0.32 -7.66 9.71
N ARG A 81 -0.94 -6.86 10.59
CA ARG A 81 -1.72 -5.68 10.20
C ARG A 81 -0.85 -4.67 9.48
N GLN A 82 0.35 -4.38 10.00
CA GLN A 82 1.29 -3.44 9.38
C GLN A 82 1.84 -3.96 8.04
N ALA A 83 2.21 -5.25 7.97
CA ALA A 83 2.64 -5.87 6.72
C ALA A 83 1.52 -5.87 5.68
N LYS A 84 0.29 -6.19 6.09
CA LYS A 84 -0.89 -6.09 5.24
C LYS A 84 -1.12 -4.64 4.79
N LEU A 85 -0.99 -3.65 5.67
CA LEU A 85 -1.05 -2.25 5.27
C LEU A 85 0.04 -1.93 4.23
N MET A 86 1.28 -2.40 4.41
CA MET A 86 2.36 -2.22 3.43
C MET A 86 2.07 -2.88 2.08
N ASP A 87 1.49 -4.08 2.07
CA ASP A 87 1.07 -4.78 0.85
C ASP A 87 -0.16 -4.10 0.20
N ASP A 88 -1.10 -3.63 1.03
CA ASP A 88 -2.31 -2.89 0.67
C ASP A 88 -2.02 -1.40 0.34
N HIS A 89 -0.77 -0.92 0.44
CA HIS A 89 -0.35 0.36 -0.19
C HIS A 89 -0.29 0.24 -1.72
N GLN A 90 -1.26 -0.49 -2.30
CA GLN A 90 -1.64 -0.50 -3.69
C GLN A 90 -2.35 0.82 -4.01
N ILE A 91 -1.54 1.87 -4.17
CA ILE A 91 -1.86 3.04 -5.01
C ILE A 91 -2.26 2.64 -6.44
N GLU A 92 -2.04 1.37 -6.80
CA GLU A 92 -2.55 0.70 -7.98
C GLU A 92 -4.05 0.94 -8.15
N ALA A 93 -4.88 0.73 -7.12
CA ALA A 93 -6.33 0.85 -7.25
C ALA A 93 -6.78 2.31 -7.47
N GLU A 94 -6.17 3.27 -6.78
CA GLU A 94 -6.53 4.69 -6.86
C GLU A 94 -6.08 5.32 -8.18
N ILE A 95 -4.85 5.03 -8.65
CA ILE A 95 -4.41 5.47 -9.98
C ILE A 95 -5.24 4.79 -11.06
N SER A 96 -5.54 3.48 -10.93
CA SER A 96 -6.43 2.78 -11.89
C SER A 96 -7.79 3.46 -11.97
N LYS A 97 -8.40 3.88 -10.86
CA LYS A 97 -9.67 4.63 -10.88
C LYS A 97 -9.57 5.94 -11.67
N ILE A 98 -8.48 6.69 -11.50
CA ILE A 98 -8.27 7.96 -12.21
C ILE A 98 -8.04 7.71 -13.71
N ILE A 99 -7.26 6.70 -14.06
CA ILE A 99 -6.98 6.33 -15.45
C ILE A 99 -8.22 5.77 -16.15
N ASP A 100 -8.95 4.87 -15.50
CA ASP A 100 -10.22 4.35 -16.03
C ASP A 100 -11.22 5.48 -16.27
N ALA A 101 -11.23 6.51 -15.42
CA ALA A 101 -12.07 7.69 -15.63
C ALA A 101 -11.59 8.55 -16.79
N LEU A 102 -10.27 8.75 -16.96
CA LEU A 102 -9.69 9.45 -18.12
C LEU A 102 -10.02 8.74 -19.44
N GLU A 103 -10.09 7.41 -19.46
CA GLU A 103 -10.42 6.64 -20.66
C GLU A 103 -11.93 6.66 -20.99
N LYS A 104 -12.81 6.82 -19.99
CA LYS A 104 -14.28 6.72 -20.14
C LYS A 104 -15.00 8.05 -20.25
N GLU A 105 -14.54 9.10 -19.56
CA GLU A 105 -15.18 10.41 -19.55
C GLU A 105 -14.60 11.26 -20.69
N ILE A 106 -15.32 11.30 -21.82
CA ILE A 106 -14.97 12.01 -23.06
C ILE A 106 -15.05 13.54 -22.92
N GLU A 107 -15.69 14.05 -21.87
CA GLU A 107 -15.89 15.49 -21.66
C GLU A 107 -14.89 16.04 -20.64
N GLY A 108 -13.71 16.43 -21.15
CA GLY A 108 -12.81 17.32 -20.42
C GLY A 108 -13.50 18.68 -20.25
N ASP A 109 -13.86 19.02 -19.02
CA ASP A 109 -14.30 20.37 -18.67
C ASP A 109 -13.08 21.29 -18.85
N VAL A 110 -13.01 21.96 -20.00
CA VAL A 110 -11.88 22.80 -20.40
C VAL A 110 -11.91 24.07 -19.58
N ASP A 111 -11.30 24.02 -18.39
CA ASP A 111 -10.98 25.23 -17.66
C ASP A 111 -9.72 25.86 -18.26
N LEU A 112 -9.92 26.81 -19.19
CA LEU A 112 -8.89 27.57 -19.89
C LEU A 112 -8.03 28.47 -18.97
N SER A 113 -8.14 28.36 -17.64
CA SER A 113 -7.54 29.27 -16.66
C SER A 113 -6.16 28.85 -16.12
N LEU A 114 -5.47 27.87 -16.70
CA LEU A 114 -4.11 27.52 -16.25
C LEU A 114 -3.03 28.24 -17.06
N ASP A 115 -2.25 29.08 -16.37
CA ASP A 115 -1.15 29.83 -16.96
C ASP A 115 0.01 28.90 -17.38
N PRO A 116 0.20 28.65 -18.69
CA PRO A 116 1.22 27.73 -19.19
C PRO A 116 2.64 28.26 -18.95
N LYS A 117 2.80 29.54 -18.58
CA LYS A 117 4.12 30.18 -18.40
C LYS A 117 4.96 29.55 -17.28
N LYS A 118 4.32 29.02 -16.23
CA LYS A 118 5.04 28.33 -15.14
C LYS A 118 5.69 27.02 -15.58
N LEU A 119 5.21 26.41 -16.66
CA LEU A 119 5.73 25.14 -17.14
C LEU A 119 7.03 25.33 -17.94
N ASP A 120 7.17 26.47 -18.62
CA ASP A 120 8.39 26.82 -19.36
C ASP A 120 9.59 27.07 -18.44
N GLU A 121 9.36 27.42 -17.19
CA GLU A 121 10.41 27.60 -16.17
C GLU A 121 10.91 26.25 -15.60
N LYS A 122 10.14 25.18 -15.73
CA LYS A 122 10.43 23.84 -15.17
C LYS A 122 11.06 22.88 -16.18
N ILE A 123 10.80 23.08 -17.46
CA ILE A 123 11.27 22.22 -18.54
C ILE A 123 12.55 22.80 -19.14
N ASN A 124 13.62 22.01 -19.14
CA ASN A 124 14.91 22.40 -19.70
C ASN A 124 15.12 21.84 -21.12
N GLU A 125 16.25 22.20 -21.72
CA GLU A 125 16.66 21.82 -23.07
C GLU A 125 16.81 20.31 -23.35
N THR A 126 16.88 19.48 -22.30
CA THR A 126 16.94 18.02 -22.46
C THR A 126 15.59 17.41 -22.83
N MET A 127 14.48 18.15 -22.64
CA MET A 127 13.14 17.72 -23.04
C MET A 127 12.89 17.97 -24.52
N SER A 128 12.32 16.99 -25.24
CA SER A 128 11.96 17.21 -26.64
C SER A 128 10.80 18.20 -26.77
N ARG A 129 10.84 19.07 -27.79
CA ARG A 129 9.77 20.04 -28.07
C ARG A 129 8.39 19.39 -28.22
N LEU A 130 8.33 18.18 -28.78
CA LEU A 130 7.08 17.43 -28.92
C LEU A 130 6.53 17.03 -27.56
N THR A 131 7.37 16.50 -26.67
CA THR A 131 6.97 16.16 -25.29
C THR A 131 6.52 17.41 -24.53
N THR A 132 7.28 18.52 -24.62
CA THR A 132 6.89 19.80 -24.00
C THR A 132 5.51 20.28 -24.46
N THR A 133 5.23 20.17 -25.77
CA THR A 133 3.93 20.55 -26.34
C THR A 133 2.81 19.65 -25.81
N ARG A 134 3.05 18.34 -25.72
CA ARG A 134 2.08 17.38 -25.14
C ARG A 134 1.81 17.66 -23.67
N ILE A 135 2.84 17.92 -22.86
CA ILE A 135 2.66 18.26 -21.44
C ILE A 135 1.78 19.51 -21.31
N LYS A 136 2.06 20.56 -22.10
CA LYS A 136 1.23 21.79 -22.12
C LYS A 136 -0.23 21.49 -22.47
N GLN A 137 -0.46 20.73 -23.54
CA GLN A 137 -1.81 20.34 -23.96
C GLN A 137 -2.54 19.52 -22.90
N ASN A 138 -1.83 18.57 -22.27
CA ASN A 138 -2.38 17.74 -21.20
C ASN A 138 -2.78 18.57 -19.98
N VAL A 139 -1.92 19.50 -19.55
CA VAL A 139 -2.22 20.40 -18.43
C VAL A 139 -3.42 21.28 -18.77
N SER A 140 -3.45 21.89 -19.96
CA SER A 140 -4.57 22.73 -20.38
C SER A 140 -5.89 21.97 -20.55
N GLY A 141 -5.85 20.72 -21.02
CA GLY A 141 -7.05 19.93 -21.28
C GLY A 141 -7.61 19.16 -20.09
N TYR A 142 -6.74 18.70 -19.17
CA TYR A 142 -7.12 17.68 -18.18
C TYR A 142 -6.79 18.05 -16.73
N PHE A 143 -6.15 19.19 -16.45
CA PHE A 143 -5.76 19.51 -15.08
C PHE A 143 -6.96 19.58 -14.12
N SER A 144 -8.02 20.30 -14.50
CA SER A 144 -9.21 20.44 -13.66
C SER A 144 -9.92 19.10 -13.44
N PHE A 145 -9.94 18.26 -14.47
CA PHE A 145 -10.43 16.89 -14.39
C PHE A 145 -9.66 16.06 -13.36
N VAL A 146 -8.33 15.98 -13.52
CA VAL A 146 -7.45 15.20 -12.63
C VAL A 146 -7.56 15.73 -11.20
N ARG A 147 -7.59 17.06 -11.00
CA ARG A 147 -7.77 17.69 -9.69
C ARG A 147 -9.09 17.29 -9.03
N LYS A 148 -10.19 17.31 -9.77
CA LYS A 148 -11.52 16.92 -9.27
C LYS A 148 -11.55 15.44 -8.88
N LYS A 149 -10.94 14.56 -9.68
CA LYS A 149 -10.85 13.13 -9.35
C LYS A 149 -9.99 12.89 -8.10
N LEU A 150 -8.88 13.61 -7.93
CA LEU A 150 -8.08 13.54 -6.70
C LEU A 150 -8.85 14.04 -5.46
N GLN A 151 -9.69 15.08 -5.60
CA GLN A 151 -10.55 15.54 -4.50
C GLN A 151 -11.64 14.52 -4.13
N LEU A 152 -12.26 13.87 -5.13
CA LEU A 152 -13.20 12.78 -4.89
C LEU A 152 -12.51 11.60 -4.21
N LEU A 153 -11.29 11.27 -4.65
CA LEU A 153 -10.49 10.22 -4.04
C LEU A 153 -10.17 10.52 -2.57
N GLU A 154 -9.79 11.76 -2.25
CA GLU A 154 -9.52 12.20 -0.88
C GLU A 154 -10.77 12.13 0.01
N ALA A 155 -11.96 12.37 -0.55
CA ALA A 155 -13.23 12.24 0.16
C ALA A 155 -13.62 10.77 0.43
N GLU A 156 -13.29 9.85 -0.49
CA GLU A 156 -13.51 8.41 -0.31
C GLU A 156 -12.48 7.78 0.65
N SER A 157 -11.22 8.20 0.54
CA SER A 157 -10.09 7.64 1.26
C SER A 157 -9.17 8.77 1.77
N PRO A 158 -9.28 9.14 3.06
CA PRO A 158 -8.46 10.21 3.63
C PRO A 158 -6.96 9.96 3.45
N ASN A 159 -6.25 11.00 3.02
CA ASN A 159 -4.83 11.06 2.65
C ASN A 159 -4.43 10.38 1.34
N ALA A 160 -5.34 9.75 0.59
CA ALA A 160 -4.96 9.02 -0.62
C ALA A 160 -4.30 9.92 -1.69
N SER A 161 -4.80 11.15 -1.88
CA SER A 161 -4.20 12.09 -2.85
C SER A 161 -2.81 12.59 -2.41
N THR A 162 -2.63 12.76 -1.10
CA THR A 162 -1.35 13.17 -0.50
C THR A 162 -0.31 12.06 -0.65
N ILE A 163 -0.67 10.82 -0.32
CA ILE A 163 0.23 9.67 -0.44
C ILE A 163 0.66 9.49 -1.91
N LEU A 164 -0.27 9.63 -2.86
CA LEU A 164 0.03 9.53 -4.29
C LEU A 164 1.05 10.59 -4.72
N SER A 165 0.85 11.84 -4.31
CA SER A 165 1.77 12.95 -4.63
C SER A 165 3.18 12.66 -4.09
N VAL A 166 3.28 12.21 -2.83
CA VAL A 166 4.55 11.85 -2.18
C VAL A 166 5.27 10.70 -2.92
N GLN A 167 4.54 9.69 -3.39
CA GLN A 167 5.15 8.58 -4.12
C GLN A 167 5.70 9.00 -5.48
N VAL A 168 4.94 9.81 -6.23
CA VAL A 168 5.38 10.36 -7.52
C VAL A 168 6.66 11.19 -7.31
N LYS A 169 6.66 12.08 -6.32
CA LYS A 169 7.84 12.88 -5.96
C LYS A 169 9.02 12.01 -5.55
N SER A 170 8.80 10.99 -4.71
CA SER A 170 9.85 10.08 -4.28
C SER A 170 10.49 9.35 -5.46
N PHE A 171 9.69 8.85 -6.41
CA PHE A 171 10.20 8.17 -7.59
C PHE A 171 10.95 9.14 -8.53
N TYR A 172 10.43 10.35 -8.72
CA TYR A 172 11.12 11.42 -9.44
C TYR A 172 12.50 11.69 -8.83
N LEU A 173 12.60 11.89 -7.52
CA LEU A 173 13.88 12.15 -6.83
C LEU A 173 14.88 11.00 -7.01
N GLN A 174 14.42 9.75 -7.07
CA GLN A 174 15.28 8.60 -7.39
C GLN A 174 15.82 8.66 -8.83
N GLN A 175 14.98 9.05 -9.79
CA GLN A 175 15.40 9.21 -11.19
C GLN A 175 16.36 10.40 -11.36
N ALA A 176 16.06 11.53 -10.71
CA ALA A 176 16.89 12.75 -10.75
C ALA A 176 18.28 12.54 -10.11
N LYS A 177 18.41 11.62 -9.14
CA LYS A 177 19.71 11.20 -8.62
C LYS A 177 20.55 10.44 -9.65
N ALA A 178 19.92 9.74 -10.58
CA ALA A 178 20.58 8.88 -11.55
C ALA A 178 20.83 9.54 -12.90
N SER A 179 20.02 10.53 -13.28
CA SER A 179 20.10 11.23 -14.56
C SER A 179 19.59 12.67 -14.44
N ASN A 180 20.13 13.55 -15.27
CA ASN A 180 19.64 14.92 -15.45
C ASN A 180 18.84 15.10 -16.75
N ASP A 181 18.64 14.03 -17.52
CA ASP A 181 17.85 14.03 -18.76
C ASP A 181 16.35 13.99 -18.41
N GLN A 182 15.68 15.15 -18.49
CA GLN A 182 14.26 15.27 -18.19
C GLN A 182 13.39 14.43 -19.14
N GLN A 183 13.80 14.23 -20.39
CA GLN A 183 13.05 13.40 -21.34
C GLN A 183 13.05 11.93 -20.93
N ALA A 184 14.20 11.42 -20.48
CA ALA A 184 14.33 10.07 -19.94
C ALA A 184 13.56 9.92 -18.62
N ILE A 185 13.71 10.88 -17.71
CA ILE A 185 13.00 10.88 -16.41
C ILE A 185 11.48 10.89 -16.63
N PHE A 186 10.98 11.75 -17.52
CA PHE A 186 9.56 11.81 -17.85
C PHE A 186 9.04 10.44 -18.33
N LYS A 187 9.71 9.83 -19.32
CA LYS A 187 9.33 8.51 -19.83
C LYS A 187 9.32 7.43 -18.74
N ASN A 188 10.31 7.45 -17.86
CA ASN A 188 10.42 6.49 -16.77
C ASN A 188 9.29 6.64 -15.75
N ILE A 189 8.90 7.88 -15.41
CA ILE A 189 7.78 8.14 -14.50
C ILE A 189 6.46 7.73 -15.16
N VAL A 190 6.25 8.03 -16.45
CA VAL A 190 5.06 7.60 -17.21
C VAL A 190 4.91 6.08 -17.19
N GLU A 191 5.98 5.35 -17.53
CA GLU A 191 5.98 3.89 -17.54
C GLU A 191 5.78 3.32 -16.13
N TRP A 192 6.32 3.97 -15.09
CA TRP A 192 6.11 3.58 -13.70
C TRP A 192 4.64 3.73 -13.28
N ILE A 193 3.99 4.85 -13.60
CA ILE A 193 2.56 5.06 -13.34
C ILE A 193 1.74 3.99 -14.06
N ARG A 194 2.01 3.79 -15.35
CA ARG A 194 1.30 2.81 -16.19
C ARG A 194 1.38 1.40 -15.62
N ARG A 195 2.58 0.96 -15.21
CA ARG A 195 2.80 -0.38 -14.63
C ARG A 195 2.08 -0.53 -13.31
N ARG A 196 2.13 0.50 -12.46
CA ARG A 196 1.47 0.47 -11.16
C ARG A 196 -0.05 0.47 -11.27
N SER A 197 -0.61 1.20 -12.22
CA SER A 197 -2.07 1.21 -12.43
C SER A 197 -2.58 0.04 -13.25
N ASN A 198 -1.70 -0.87 -13.68
CA ASN A 198 -2.01 -1.93 -14.64
C ASN A 198 -2.78 -1.42 -15.88
N SER A 199 -2.53 -0.17 -16.28
CA SER A 199 -3.26 0.46 -17.39
C SER A 199 -2.60 0.12 -18.73
N SER A 200 -3.43 -0.04 -19.75
CA SER A 200 -2.98 -0.17 -21.13
C SER A 200 -2.66 1.19 -21.79
N SER A 201 -3.20 2.31 -21.28
CA SER A 201 -3.00 3.64 -21.87
C SER A 201 -1.75 4.35 -21.36
N SER A 202 -0.83 4.59 -22.30
CA SER A 202 0.32 5.47 -22.06
C SER A 202 -0.11 6.94 -21.98
N GLU A 203 -1.16 7.32 -22.69
CA GLU A 203 -1.69 8.68 -22.78
C GLU A 203 -2.29 9.15 -21.46
N ALA A 204 -3.11 8.32 -20.82
CA ALA A 204 -3.67 8.62 -19.51
C ALA A 204 -2.58 8.76 -18.43
N SER A 205 -1.57 7.88 -18.49
CA SER A 205 -0.40 7.94 -17.61
C SER A 205 0.39 9.24 -17.83
N GLU A 206 0.58 9.67 -19.08
CA GLU A 206 1.22 10.95 -19.41
C GLU A 206 0.44 12.16 -18.91
N ILE A 207 -0.90 12.13 -18.96
CA ILE A 207 -1.75 13.20 -18.42
C ILE A 207 -1.50 13.37 -16.91
N ILE A 208 -1.42 12.25 -16.17
CA ILE A 208 -1.16 12.27 -14.73
C ILE A 208 0.24 12.82 -14.43
N VAL A 209 1.28 12.39 -15.16
CA VAL A 209 2.64 12.96 -14.98
C VAL A 209 2.65 14.45 -15.29
N SER A 210 1.96 14.89 -16.35
CA SER A 210 1.86 16.29 -16.74
C SER A 210 1.22 17.15 -15.63
N PHE A 211 0.19 16.61 -14.96
CA PHE A 211 -0.43 17.23 -13.79
C PHE A 211 0.57 17.41 -12.62
N TYR A 212 1.37 16.39 -12.32
CA TYR A 212 2.36 16.46 -11.24
C TYR A 212 3.56 17.37 -11.54
N ILE A 213 3.95 17.53 -12.81
CA ILE A 213 4.89 18.58 -13.21
C ILE A 213 4.30 19.95 -12.91
N GLN A 214 3.04 20.20 -13.31
CA GLN A 214 2.38 21.48 -13.05
C GLN A 214 2.28 21.79 -11.56
N ASN A 215 1.96 20.79 -10.71
CA ASN A 215 1.84 20.94 -9.26
C ASN A 215 3.18 20.97 -8.48
N CYS A 216 4.33 21.03 -9.16
CA CYS A 216 5.67 21.09 -8.54
C CYS A 216 6.08 19.82 -7.79
N GLU A 217 5.46 18.67 -8.08
CA GLU A 217 5.91 17.39 -7.52
C GLU A 217 7.05 16.77 -8.37
N ILE A 218 7.26 17.30 -9.60
CA ILE A 218 8.29 16.88 -10.56
C ILE A 218 8.91 18.14 -11.19
N PHE A 219 10.23 18.13 -11.39
CA PHE A 219 11.02 19.22 -11.99
C PHE A 219 10.78 20.57 -11.28
N GLU A 220 11.17 20.62 -10.00
CA GLU A 220 11.20 21.85 -9.18
C GLU A 220 12.13 22.92 -9.76
#